data_AF-A0AAP0S713-F1
#
_entry.id   AF-A0AAP0S713-F1
#
_cell.length_a   1.000
_cell.length_b   1.000
_cell.length_c   1.000
_cell.angle_alpha   90.00
_cell.angle_beta   90.00
_cell.angle_gamma   90.00
#
_symmetry.space_group_name_H-M   'P 1'
#
loop_
_entity.id
_entity.type
_entity.pdbx_description
1 polymer ?
#
loop_
_entity_poly.entity_id
_entity_poly.type
_entity_poly.pdbx_seq_one_letter_code
_entity_poly.pdbx_strand_id
1 'polypeptide(L)'
;MAPGALLMLRSAHGARAFLYPVVDPCDLRGFEVLSVFHPTDEVINSVVIARKYPMPIHSLDQGLVPMILPSKCSEMQVFNPLNHGNMIEELAIEEQLS
;
A
#
# COMPACT_ATOMS: atom_id res chain seq x y z
N MET A 1 2.30 17.68 -5.26
CA MET A 1 1.01 18.02 -4.61
C MET A 1 1.24 18.42 -3.17
N ALA A 2 0.47 19.40 -2.68
CA ALA A 2 0.52 19.84 -1.28
C ALA A 2 0.01 18.73 -0.34
N PRO A 3 0.49 18.66 0.92
CA PRO A 3 -0.12 17.82 1.94
C PRO A 3 -1.63 18.06 2.04
N GLY A 4 -2.42 16.99 2.17
CA GLY A 4 -3.89 17.08 2.22
C GLY A 4 -4.59 17.33 0.87
N ALA A 5 -3.85 17.50 -0.23
CA ALA A 5 -4.46 17.68 -1.55
C ALA A 5 -5.26 16.43 -1.98
N LEU A 6 -6.40 16.66 -2.64
CA LEU A 6 -7.19 15.61 -3.27
C LEU A 6 -6.63 15.25 -4.65
N LEU A 7 -6.62 13.95 -4.92
CA LEU A 7 -6.24 13.34 -6.19
C LEU A 7 -7.43 12.52 -6.69
N MET A 8 -7.91 12.83 -7.90
CA MET A 8 -8.89 12.03 -8.62
C MET A 8 -8.18 11.36 -9.79
N LEU A 9 -8.26 10.03 -9.88
CA LEU A 9 -7.71 9.27 -10.99
C LEU A 9 -8.84 8.63 -11.79
N ARG A 10 -8.70 8.64 -13.12
CA ARG A 10 -9.45 7.75 -14.00
C ARG A 10 -8.76 6.40 -14.00
N SER A 11 -9.54 5.35 -13.81
CA SER A 11 -9.11 3.95 -13.79
C SER A 11 -10.08 3.12 -14.64
N ALA A 12 -9.92 1.80 -14.65
CA ALA A 12 -10.81 0.84 -15.26
C ALA A 12 -11.10 -0.32 -14.31
N HIS A 13 -12.13 -1.11 -14.62
CA HIS A 13 -12.51 -2.28 -13.82
C HIS A 13 -13.16 -3.37 -14.69
N GLY A 14 -12.83 -4.63 -14.42
CA GLY A 14 -13.28 -5.80 -15.20
C GLY A 14 -12.76 -5.77 -16.64
N ALA A 15 -13.58 -6.21 -17.60
CA ALA A 15 -13.23 -6.23 -19.03
C ALA A 15 -12.87 -4.83 -19.59
N ARG A 16 -13.27 -3.74 -18.94
CA ARG A 16 -12.89 -2.39 -19.36
C ARG A 16 -11.38 -2.11 -19.19
N ALA A 17 -10.66 -2.95 -18.45
CA ALA A 17 -9.20 -2.91 -18.36
C ALA A 17 -8.49 -3.10 -19.71
N PHE A 18 -9.16 -3.68 -20.72
CA PHE A 18 -8.64 -3.75 -22.09
C PHE A 18 -8.57 -2.37 -22.76
N LEU A 19 -9.37 -1.39 -22.31
CA LEU A 19 -9.46 -0.05 -22.90
C LEU A 19 -8.55 0.96 -22.19
N TYR A 20 -8.29 0.76 -20.90
CA TYR A 20 -7.57 1.73 -20.07
C TYR A 20 -6.92 1.04 -18.85
N PRO A 21 -5.77 1.53 -18.35
CA PRO A 21 -5.12 0.94 -17.18
C PRO A 21 -5.99 0.89 -15.93
N VAL A 22 -5.84 -0.20 -15.17
CA VAL A 22 -6.38 -0.32 -13.81
C VAL A 22 -5.38 0.29 -12.85
N VAL A 23 -5.85 1.18 -11.98
CA VAL A 23 -5.09 1.73 -10.86
C VAL A 23 -5.40 0.91 -9.62
N ASP A 24 -4.40 0.23 -9.07
CA ASP A 24 -4.52 -0.47 -7.79
C ASP A 24 -4.30 0.51 -6.63
N PRO A 25 -5.08 0.45 -5.53
CA PRO A 25 -4.82 1.27 -4.34
C PRO A 25 -3.37 1.20 -3.82
N CYS A 26 -2.69 0.06 -3.96
CA CYS A 26 -1.30 -0.11 -3.52
C CYS A 26 -0.31 0.70 -4.40
N ASP A 27 -0.70 1.12 -5.61
CA ASP A 27 0.11 2.01 -6.47
C ASP A 27 0.14 3.46 -5.93
N LEU A 28 -0.83 3.84 -5.10
CA LEU A 28 -1.02 5.20 -4.60
C LEU A 28 -0.22 5.48 -3.31
N ARG A 29 1.05 5.09 -3.29
CA ARG A 29 1.94 5.35 -2.15
C ARG A 29 2.04 6.84 -1.83
N GLY A 30 1.92 7.20 -0.56
CA GLY A 30 1.89 8.60 -0.13
C GLY A 30 0.50 9.24 -0.19
N PHE A 31 -0.54 8.48 -0.53
CA PHE A 31 -1.92 8.90 -0.50
C PHE A 31 -2.79 7.92 0.30
N GLU A 32 -3.80 8.48 0.96
CA GLU A 32 -4.91 7.75 1.57
C GLU A 32 -6.03 7.60 0.55
N VAL A 33 -6.37 6.38 0.15
CA VAL A 33 -7.51 6.12 -0.74
C VAL A 33 -8.79 6.32 0.06
N LEU A 34 -9.62 7.26 -0.38
CA LEU A 34 -10.88 7.62 0.28
C LEU A 34 -12.04 6.81 -0.30
N SER A 35 -12.08 6.63 -1.62
CA SER A 35 -13.16 5.91 -2.29
C SER A 35 -12.74 5.43 -3.67
N VAL A 36 -13.33 4.32 -4.10
CA VAL A 36 -13.22 3.78 -5.45
C VAL A 36 -14.63 3.52 -5.97
N PHE A 37 -14.93 4.02 -7.17
CA PHE A 37 -16.23 3.86 -7.80
C PHE A 37 -16.08 3.21 -9.18
N HIS A 38 -16.86 2.14 -9.39
CA HIS A 38 -16.91 1.39 -10.64
C HIS A 38 -18.33 1.49 -11.20
N PRO A 39 -18.59 2.38 -12.18
CA PRO A 39 -19.91 2.50 -12.79
C PRO A 39 -20.34 1.20 -13.46
N THR A 40 -21.64 0.94 -13.48
CA THR A 40 -22.26 -0.27 -14.08
C THR A 40 -23.06 0.05 -15.35
N ASP A 41 -23.03 1.31 -15.79
CA ASP A 41 -23.71 1.81 -16.98
C ASP A 41 -22.71 2.02 -18.14
N GLU A 42 -23.07 2.88 -19.10
CA GLU A 42 -22.24 3.20 -20.27
C GLU A 42 -20.95 3.97 -19.91
N VAL A 43 -20.81 4.48 -18.68
CA VAL A 43 -19.57 5.13 -18.25
C VAL A 43 -18.47 4.09 -18.09
N ILE A 44 -17.42 4.21 -18.90
CA ILE A 44 -16.35 3.20 -18.95
C ILE A 44 -15.28 3.38 -17.87
N ASN A 45 -15.08 4.60 -17.37
CA ASN A 45 -14.01 4.88 -16.42
C ASN A 45 -14.46 4.65 -14.99
N SER A 46 -13.65 3.91 -14.26
CA SER A 46 -13.69 3.93 -12.81
C SER A 46 -13.05 5.20 -12.28
N VAL A 47 -13.42 5.60 -11.08
CA VAL A 47 -12.84 6.76 -10.39
C VAL A 47 -12.22 6.31 -9.09
N VAL A 48 -10.99 6.74 -8.84
CA VAL A 48 -10.32 6.59 -7.55
C VAL A 48 -10.12 7.98 -6.96
N ILE A 49 -10.59 8.19 -5.73
CA ILE A 49 -10.37 9.41 -4.96
C ILE A 49 -9.38 9.10 -3.84
N ALA A 50 -8.30 9.87 -3.79
CA ALA A 50 -7.28 9.74 -2.77
C ALA A 50 -6.85 11.11 -2.23
N ARG A 51 -6.26 11.14 -1.05
CA ARG A 51 -5.76 12.35 -0.38
C ARG A 51 -4.29 12.20 -0.08
N LYS A 52 -3.46 13.18 -0.46
CA LYS A 52 -2.03 13.15 -0.11
C LYS A 52 -1.88 13.21 1.39
N TYR A 53 -1.08 12.30 1.98
CA TYR A 53 -0.84 12.33 3.41
C TYR A 53 -0.30 13.69 3.87
N PRO A 54 -0.68 14.16 5.06
CA PRO A 54 0.02 15.26 5.70
C PRO A 54 1.50 14.86 5.81
N MET A 55 2.42 15.72 5.37
CA MET A 55 3.82 15.52 5.73
C MET A 55 3.93 15.74 7.24
N PRO A 56 4.59 14.87 8.00
CA PRO A 56 5.02 15.25 9.34
C PRO A 56 5.95 16.45 9.16
N ILE A 57 5.54 17.60 9.69
CA ILE A 57 6.41 18.76 9.78
C ILE A 57 7.50 18.34 10.76
N HIS A 58 8.66 17.94 10.24
CA HIS A 58 9.85 17.76 11.05
C HIS A 58 10.29 19.15 11.50
N SER A 59 9.81 19.61 12.65
CA SER A 59 10.63 20.49 13.49
C SER A 59 11.86 19.68 13.85
N LEU A 60 13.01 20.12 13.36
CA LEU A 60 14.33 19.58 13.66
C LEU A 60 14.63 19.76 15.16
N ASP A 61 13.98 18.99 16.03
CA ASP A 61 14.47 18.68 17.36
C ASP A 61 13.69 17.50 17.95
N GLN A 62 14.42 16.47 18.36
CA GLN A 62 14.02 15.36 19.23
C GLN A 62 13.01 14.31 18.72
N GLY A 63 13.57 13.14 18.36
CA GLY A 63 13.00 11.83 18.70
C GLY A 63 12.19 11.16 17.59
N LEU A 64 12.65 9.97 17.16
CA LEU A 64 11.97 9.05 16.24
C LEU A 64 10.45 8.97 16.50
N VAL A 65 9.64 9.48 15.55
CA VAL A 65 8.21 9.19 15.51
C VAL A 65 7.99 8.02 14.53
N PRO A 66 7.23 6.97 14.90
CA PRO A 66 7.02 5.83 14.01
C PRO A 66 6.28 6.28 12.74
N MET A 67 6.82 5.95 11.57
CA MET A 67 6.08 6.04 10.31
C MET A 67 4.93 5.04 10.35
N ILE A 68 3.75 5.48 10.79
CA ILE A 68 2.52 4.71 10.62
C ILE A 68 2.18 4.81 9.13
N LEU A 69 2.55 3.78 8.37
CA LEU A 69 2.10 3.57 7.00
C LEU A 69 0.81 2.74 7.06
N PRO A 70 -0.39 3.30 6.85
CA PRO A 70 -1.60 2.50 6.79
C PRO A 70 -1.77 1.99 5.36
N SER A 71 -0.90 1.07 4.92
CA SER A 71 -1.16 0.27 3.73
C SER A 71 -1.51 -1.13 4.17
N LYS A 72 -2.81 -1.45 4.21
CA LYS A 72 -3.30 -2.84 4.32
C LYS A 72 -3.08 -3.65 3.02
N CYS A 73 -1.92 -3.46 2.37
CA CYS A 73 -1.46 -4.29 1.26
C CYS A 73 -0.21 -5.02 1.74
N SER A 74 -0.42 -6.19 2.36
CA SER A 74 0.61 -7.11 2.88
C SER A 74 1.48 -6.60 4.03
N GLU A 75 1.39 -7.29 5.17
CA GLU A 75 2.30 -7.17 6.31
C GLU A 75 3.68 -7.69 5.90
N MET A 76 4.63 -6.81 5.58
CA MET A 76 6.04 -7.18 5.50
C MET A 76 6.67 -7.00 6.88
N GLN A 77 7.04 -8.12 7.49
CA GLN A 77 7.78 -8.18 8.73
C GLN A 77 9.18 -7.60 8.49
N VAL A 78 9.42 -6.39 8.98
CA VAL A 78 10.73 -5.74 8.92
C VAL A 78 11.68 -6.48 9.88
N PHE A 79 12.56 -7.29 9.32
CA PHE A 79 13.71 -7.83 10.04
C PHE A 79 14.66 -6.68 10.41
N ASN A 80 14.81 -6.40 11.71
CA ASN A 80 15.87 -5.54 12.23
C ASN A 80 17.21 -6.30 12.18
N PRO A 81 18.26 -5.84 11.48
CA PRO A 81 19.55 -6.54 11.39
C PRO A 81 20.50 -6.25 12.57
N LEU A 82 19.99 -5.72 13.69
CA LEU A 82 20.80 -5.32 14.84
C LEU A 82 20.28 -5.96 16.14
N ASN A 83 20.21 -7.30 16.15
CA ASN A 83 20.49 -8.04 17.38
C ASN A 83 21.24 -9.33 17.01
N HIS A 84 22.52 -9.29 17.36
CA HIS A 84 23.47 -10.38 17.34
C HIS A 84 23.03 -11.50 18.28
N GLY A 85 23.13 -12.76 17.81
CA GLY A 85 23.36 -13.92 18.66
C GLY A 85 22.19 -14.91 18.84
N ASN A 86 22.03 -15.84 17.90
CA ASN A 86 22.25 -17.28 18.11
C ASN A 86 21.74 -18.06 16.89
N MET A 87 22.66 -18.65 16.13
CA MET A 87 22.33 -19.72 15.18
C MET A 87 22.41 -21.05 15.92
N ILE A 88 21.25 -21.63 16.25
CA ILE A 88 21.07 -23.06 16.54
C ILE A 88 19.67 -23.38 15.96
N GLU A 89 19.61 -23.87 14.72
CA GLU A 89 19.67 -25.28 14.32
C GLU A 89 18.46 -26.08 14.87
N GLU A 90 17.45 -26.30 14.01
CA GLU A 90 16.95 -27.66 13.76
C GLU A 90 16.13 -27.67 12.45
N LEU A 91 16.70 -28.31 11.43
CA LEU A 91 15.99 -28.81 10.26
C LEU A 91 15.40 -30.17 10.64
N ALA A 92 14.07 -30.29 10.63
CA ALA A 92 13.41 -31.59 10.57
C ALA A 92 12.48 -31.59 9.34
N ILE A 93 13.06 -32.00 8.21
CA ILE A 93 12.31 -32.55 7.08
C ILE A 93 12.16 -34.04 7.41
N GLU A 94 10.93 -34.53 7.52
CA GLU A 94 10.62 -35.91 7.12
C GLU A 94 9.29 -35.94 6.35
N GLU A 95 9.47 -36.04 5.04
CA GLU A 95 8.56 -36.65 4.09
C GLU A 95 8.71 -38.17 4.20
N GLN A 96 7.63 -38.91 4.48
CA GLN A 96 7.35 -40.21 3.84
C GLN A 96 6.00 -40.82 4.27
N LEU A 97 5.15 -41.01 3.25
CA LEU A 97 4.35 -42.21 2.92
C LEU A 97 3.93 -43.14 4.08
N SER A 98 2.62 -43.20 4.34
CA SER A 98 1.84 -44.44 4.16
C SER A 98 0.34 -44.15 4.07
#